data_AF-A0A7S6M0J1-F1
#
_entry.id   AF-A0A7S6M0J1-F1
#
_cell.length_a   1.000
_cell.length_b   1.000
_cell.length_c   1.000
_cell.angle_alpha   90.00
_cell.angle_beta   90.00
_cell.angle_gamma   90.00
#
_symmetry.space_group_name_H-M   'P 1'
#
loop_
_entity.id
_entity.type
_entity.pdbx_description
1 polymer ?
#
loop_
_entity_poly.entity_id
_entity_poly.type
_entity_poly.pdbx_seq_one_letter_code
_entity_poly.pdbx_strand_id
1 'polypeptide(L)' 'MSRRSFSREFKLGICQEIVSGLRSKAQVCREHGLSPGMLDRWVDQFKVVSQDVV' A
#
# COMPACT_ATOMS: atom_id res chain seq x y z
N MET A 1 -0.14 -4.12 24.64
CA MET A 1 0.02 -4.61 23.24
C MET A 1 -0.29 -3.46 22.28
N SER A 2 0.73 -2.80 21.73
CA SER A 2 0.51 -1.75 20.72
C SER A 2 0.15 -2.40 19.38
N ARG A 3 -1.12 -2.29 18.97
CA ARG A 3 -1.50 -2.53 17.58
C ARG A 3 -0.66 -1.56 16.73
N ARG A 4 0.22 -2.08 15.89
CA ARG A 4 0.91 -1.28 14.87
C ARG A 4 -0.14 -0.76 13.89
N SER A 5 -0.73 0.37 14.20
CA SER A 5 -1.62 1.08 13.30
C SER A 5 -0.75 1.75 12.24
N PHE A 6 -0.79 1.23 11.01
CA PHE A 6 -0.18 1.92 9.88
C PHE A 6 -0.95 3.21 9.62
N SER A 7 -0.27 4.35 9.77
CA SER A 7 -0.82 5.67 9.47
C SER A 7 -1.30 5.73 8.02
N ARG A 8 -2.31 6.57 7.75
CA ARG A 8 -2.86 6.76 6.40
C ARG A 8 -1.76 7.14 5.41
N GLU A 9 -0.85 8.03 5.79
CA GLU A 9 0.28 8.49 4.98
C GLU A 9 1.20 7.33 4.59
N PHE A 10 1.48 6.43 5.52
CA PHE A 10 2.29 5.24 5.26
C PHE A 10 1.64 4.34 4.21
N LYS A 11 0.33 4.08 4.34
CA LYS A 11 -0.40 3.25 3.36
C LYS A 11 -0.37 3.88 1.97
N LEU A 12 -0.58 5.19 1.88
CA LEU A 12 -0.58 5.93 0.62
C LEU A 12 0.80 5.93 -0.02
N GLY A 13 1.87 6.20 0.74
CA GLY A 13 3.24 6.17 0.22
C GLY A 13 3.60 4.81 -0.39
N ILE A 14 3.29 3.72 0.34
CA ILE A 14 3.53 2.36 -0.15
C ILE A 14 2.71 2.06 -1.42
N CYS A 15 1.42 2.43 -1.46
CA CYS A 15 0.59 2.21 -2.65
C CYS A 15 1.09 3.02 -3.85
N GLN A 16 1.49 4.26 -3.63
CA GLN A 16 2.04 5.14 -4.66
C GLN A 16 3.36 4.57 -5.20
N GLU A 17 4.28 4.12 -4.34
CA GLU A 17 5.54 3.48 -4.77
C GLU A 17 5.28 2.23 -5.62
N ILE A 18 4.28 1.43 -5.26
CA ILE A 18 3.90 0.22 -6.01
C ILE A 18 3.27 0.57 -7.36
N VAL A 19 2.34 1.53 -7.38
CA VAL A 19 1.65 1.94 -8.62
C VAL A 19 2.61 2.65 -9.57
N SER A 20 3.54 3.45 -9.05
CA SER A 20 4.61 4.09 -9.82
C SER A 20 5.71 3.12 -10.26
N GLY A 21 5.69 1.86 -9.81
CA GLY A 21 6.71 0.86 -10.13
C GLY A 21 8.07 1.05 -9.45
N LEU A 22 8.16 1.93 -8.45
CA LEU A 22 9.38 2.16 -7.65
C LEU A 22 9.73 0.95 -6.78
N ARG A 23 8.71 0.25 -6.26
CA ARG A 23 8.90 -0.96 -5.46
C ARG A 23 7.93 -2.06 -5.85
N SER A 24 8.41 -3.30 -5.77
CA SER A 24 7.55 -4.47 -5.92
C SER A 24 6.81 -4.80 -4.63
N LYS A 25 5.55 -5.24 -4.75
CA LYS A 25 4.72 -5.71 -3.62
C LYS A 25 5.47 -6.68 -2.69
N ALA A 26 6.18 -7.66 -3.28
CA ALA A 26 6.93 -8.66 -2.53
C ALA A 26 8.05 -8.06 -1.66
N GLN A 27 8.71 -7.01 -2.14
CA GLN A 27 9.77 -6.32 -1.41
C GLN A 27 9.18 -5.57 -0.21
N VAL A 28 8.12 -4.81 -0.43
CA VAL A 28 7.37 -4.10 0.63
C VAL A 28 6.87 -5.08 1.70
N CYS A 29 6.32 -6.23 1.30
CA CYS A 29 5.87 -7.27 2.21
C CYS A 29 7.00 -7.77 3.13
N ARG A 30 8.21 -7.97 2.60
CA ARG A 30 9.36 -8.44 3.37
C ARG A 30 9.92 -7.36 4.29
N GLU A 31 10.09 -6.14 3.79
CA GLU A 31 10.68 -5.03 4.55
C GLU A 31 9.80 -4.57 5.71
N HIS A 32 8.49 -4.48 5.48
CA HIS A 32 7.55 -3.96 6.47
C HIS A 32 6.77 -5.05 7.21
N GLY A 33 7.02 -6.33 6.90
CA GLY A 33 6.28 -7.47 7.46
C GLY A 33 4.78 -7.42 7.12
N LEU A 34 4.45 -6.94 5.92
CA LEU A 34 3.07 -6.81 5.46
C LEU A 34 2.61 -8.09 4.77
N SER A 35 1.37 -8.50 5.04
CA SER A 35 0.74 -9.59 4.31
C SER A 35 0.39 -9.14 2.88
N PRO A 36 0.69 -9.95 1.85
CA PRO A 36 0.41 -9.61 0.46
C PRO A 36 -1.07 -9.30 0.20
N GLY A 37 -2.01 -10.03 0.82
CA GLY A 37 -3.44 -9.75 0.70
C GLY A 37 -3.89 -8.42 1.31
N MET A 38 -3.19 -7.92 2.34
CA MET A 38 -3.44 -6.57 2.88
C MET A 38 -3.01 -5.51 1.86
N LEU A 39 -1.84 -5.71 1.25
CA LEU A 39 -1.25 -4.79 0.30
C LEU A 39 -2.07 -4.72 -1.00
N ASP A 40 -2.56 -5.87 -1.48
CA ASP A 40 -3.46 -5.91 -2.64
C ASP A 40 -4.74 -5.10 -2.40
N ARG A 41 -5.38 -5.24 -1.22
CA ARG A 41 -6.54 -4.42 -0.85
C ARG A 41 -6.24 -2.94 -0.79
N TRP A 42 -5.05 -2.54 -0.36
CA TRP A 42 -4.69 -1.11 -0.29
C TRP A 42 -4.46 -0.54 -1.69
N VAL A 43 -3.75 -1.27 -2.55
CA VAL A 43 -3.48 -0.87 -3.93
C VAL A 43 -4.77 -0.79 -4.73
N ASP A 44 -5.68 -1.74 -4.55
CA ASP A 44 -6.99 -1.74 -5.22
C ASP A 44 -7.83 -0.51 -4.82
N GLN A 45 -7.96 -0.24 -3.53
CA GLN A 45 -8.63 0.98 -3.03
C GLN A 45 -7.94 2.25 -3.52
N PHE A 46 -6.60 2.27 -3.56
CA PHE A 46 -5.84 3.42 -4.05
C PHE A 46 -6.12 3.70 -5.53
N LYS A 47 -6.20 2.66 -6.37
CA LYS A 47 -6.54 2.78 -7.80
C LYS A 47 -7.96 3.29 -8.01
N VAL A 48 -8.93 2.79 -7.22
CA VAL A 48 -10.32 3.26 -7.26
C VAL A 48 -10.40 4.75 -6.91
N VAL A 49 -9.71 5.17 -5.84
CA VAL A 49 -9.68 6.58 -5.42
C VAL A 49 -9.01 7.48 -6.46
N SER A 50 -7.93 7.02 -7.11
CA SER A 50 -7.28 7.77 -8.20
C SER A 50 -8.11 7.85 -9.49
N GLN A 51 -9.14 7.02 -9.66
CA GLN A 51 -10.00 7.03 -10.85
C GLN A 51 -11.17 8.04 -10.78
N ASP A 52 -11.35 8.76 -9.67
CA ASP A 52 -12.40 9.77 -9.48
C ASP A 52 -11.95 11.19 -9.89
N VAL A 53 -10.96 11.30 -10.78
CA VAL A 53 -10.52 12.58 -11.36
C VAL A 53 -10.50 12.45 -12.88
N VAL A 54 -11.69 12.41 -13.48
CA VAL A 54 -11.93 12.56 -14.92
C VAL A 54 -13.18 13.38 -15.16
#